data_AF-A0ABD3SQL1-F1
#
_entry.id   AF-A0ABD3SQL1-F1
#
_cell.length_a   1.000
_cell.length_b   1.000
_cell.length_c   1.000
_cell.angle_alpha   90.00
_cell.angle_beta   90.00
_cell.angle_gamma   90.00
#
_symmetry.space_group_name_H-M   'P 1'
#
loop_
_entity.id
_entity.type
_entity.pdbx_description
1 polymer ?
#
loop_
_entity_poly.entity_id
_entity_poly.type
_entity_poly.pdbx_seq_one_letter_code
_entity_poly.pdbx_strand_id
1 'polypeptide(L)'
;NSTKPRLLSILNALAFGLNAIETFGYGPFSSGFTPNQDNASISQKYQTILTPHGIAFSIWGLIFISQAMCIISTPLSDHRMIHPLIVDGVSFWFVAVCLAQTAWSPAFAYEKIVVSAILMGLILCGLVAIVFRQYNLVTAILEKEAISRSDYWLLQFPFEIHCSWITAAFVLNVNILAVALGCNAKTLVVTATASLALLSIISFICLRIVKRPQYTFASVAAWATFWMSYELSEPKSMIKETFNLEQIRLIILLTRGLCAILVASNILRISAQSAPVGMGMSTNFSRQSKSYVQNGSKQE
;
A
#
# COMPACT_ATOMS: atom_id res chain seq x y z
N ASN A 1 -29.92 -10.75 -9.82
CA ASN A 1 -30.13 -10.89 -8.36
C ASN A 1 -29.59 -9.64 -7.66
N SER A 2 -30.45 -8.66 -7.35
CA SER A 2 -30.05 -7.33 -6.84
C SER A 2 -29.70 -7.30 -5.34
N THR A 3 -29.84 -8.41 -4.64
CA THR A 3 -29.65 -8.52 -3.19
C THR A 3 -28.18 -8.43 -2.77
N LYS A 4 -27.26 -9.07 -3.51
CA LYS A 4 -25.82 -9.10 -3.16
C LYS A 4 -25.18 -7.69 -3.18
N PRO A 5 -25.34 -6.87 -4.23
CA PRO A 5 -24.77 -5.52 -4.26
C PRO A 5 -25.26 -4.62 -3.12
N ARG A 6 -26.57 -4.65 -2.82
CA ARG A 6 -27.16 -3.87 -1.72
C ARG A 6 -26.63 -4.31 -0.37
N LEU A 7 -26.56 -5.62 -0.12
CA LEU A 7 -26.01 -6.18 1.12
C LEU A 7 -24.53 -5.78 1.30
N LEU A 8 -23.72 -5.86 0.24
CA LEU A 8 -22.33 -5.44 0.26
C LEU A 8 -22.18 -3.95 0.61
N SER A 9 -22.97 -3.08 -0.02
CA SER A 9 -22.92 -1.64 0.28
C SER A 9 -23.23 -1.34 1.75
N ILE A 10 -24.25 -1.98 2.31
CA ILE A 10 -24.63 -1.81 3.72
C ILE A 10 -23.51 -2.31 4.64
N LEU A 11 -23.01 -3.53 4.42
CA LEU A 11 -21.97 -4.11 5.27
C LEU A 11 -20.65 -3.34 5.19
N ASN A 12 -20.25 -2.90 3.99
CA ASN A 12 -19.07 -2.08 3.82
C ASN A 12 -19.20 -0.74 4.55
N ALA A 13 -20.38 -0.10 4.49
CA ALA A 13 -20.63 1.15 5.19
C ALA A 13 -20.58 0.99 6.72
N LEU A 14 -21.24 -0.03 7.25
CA LEU A 14 -21.23 -0.31 8.70
C LEU A 14 -19.83 -0.66 9.20
N ALA A 15 -19.13 -1.55 8.49
CA ALA A 15 -17.77 -1.96 8.87
C ALA A 15 -16.78 -0.79 8.77
N PHE A 16 -16.87 0.04 7.73
CA PHE A 16 -16.05 1.24 7.60
C PHE A 16 -16.34 2.25 8.72
N GLY A 17 -17.62 2.49 9.04
CA GLY A 17 -18.01 3.40 10.11
C GLY A 17 -17.42 2.98 11.46
N LEU A 18 -17.56 1.70 11.82
CA LEU A 18 -16.96 1.15 13.04
C LEU A 18 -15.43 1.31 13.03
N ASN A 19 -14.78 0.92 11.93
CA ASN A 19 -13.33 1.00 11.79
C ASN A 19 -12.80 2.44 11.90
N ALA A 20 -13.50 3.41 11.30
CA ALA A 20 -13.12 4.81 11.35
C ALA A 20 -13.19 5.36 12.77
N ILE A 21 -14.32 5.14 13.46
CA ILE A 21 -14.52 5.61 14.83
C ILE A 21 -13.45 4.97 15.76
N GLU A 22 -13.17 3.68 15.60
CA GLU A 22 -12.16 2.97 16.38
C GLU A 22 -10.73 3.45 16.11
N THR A 23 -10.35 3.60 14.84
CA THR A 23 -8.99 4.03 14.44
C THR A 23 -8.66 5.43 14.94
N PHE A 24 -9.64 6.32 15.02
CA PHE A 24 -9.47 7.69 15.54
C PHE A 24 -9.72 7.82 17.04
N GLY A 25 -9.86 6.71 17.77
CA GLY A 25 -9.88 6.71 19.24
C GLY A 25 -11.25 6.95 19.87
N TYR A 26 -12.31 7.06 19.08
CA TYR A 26 -13.67 7.35 19.57
C TYR A 26 -14.56 6.10 19.67
N GLY A 27 -14.01 4.93 19.32
CA GLY A 27 -14.78 3.69 19.23
C GLY A 27 -14.97 3.02 20.58
N PRO A 28 -15.90 2.05 20.68
CA PRO A 28 -16.25 1.41 21.94
C PRO A 28 -15.10 0.59 22.54
N PHE A 29 -14.10 0.18 21.74
CA PHE A 29 -12.92 -0.52 22.24
C PHE A 29 -11.72 0.43 22.42
N SER A 30 -11.77 1.61 21.78
CA SER A 30 -10.82 2.71 21.95
C SER A 30 -11.25 3.77 22.97
N SER A 31 -12.44 3.68 23.58
CA SER A 31 -13.04 4.74 24.42
C SER A 31 -12.29 5.07 25.72
N GLY A 32 -11.11 4.46 25.93
CA GLY A 32 -10.16 4.78 27.00
C GLY A 32 -8.79 5.21 26.49
N PHE A 33 -8.63 5.56 25.20
CA PHE A 33 -7.36 6.03 24.67
C PHE A 33 -7.02 7.38 25.29
N THR A 34 -5.89 7.43 26.00
CA THR A 34 -5.25 8.70 26.32
C THR A 34 -4.55 9.26 25.07
N PRO A 35 -4.26 10.58 25.00
CA PRO A 35 -3.53 11.16 23.87
C PRO A 35 -2.19 10.47 23.55
N ASN A 36 -1.61 9.76 24.53
CA ASN A 36 -0.33 9.05 24.39
C ASN A 36 -0.48 7.61 23.86
N GLN A 37 -1.67 7.20 23.42
CA GLN A 37 -1.95 5.84 22.94
C GLN A 37 -2.34 5.77 21.45
N ASP A 38 -2.10 6.86 20.71
CA ASP A 38 -2.29 6.86 19.27
C ASP A 38 -1.14 6.14 18.53
N ASN A 39 -1.34 5.93 17.21
CA ASN A 39 -0.39 5.20 16.37
C ASN A 39 1.02 5.81 16.39
N ALA A 40 1.10 7.15 16.42
CA ALA A 40 2.37 7.86 16.42
C ALA A 40 3.09 7.68 17.76
N SER A 41 2.36 7.83 18.87
CA SER A 41 2.87 7.74 20.23
C SER A 41 3.40 6.34 20.57
N ILE A 42 2.64 5.28 20.25
CA ILE A 42 3.10 3.90 20.47
C ILE A 42 4.32 3.58 19.59
N SER A 43 4.33 4.03 18.33
CA SER A 43 5.50 3.85 17.45
C SER A 43 6.73 4.58 17.98
N GLN A 44 6.55 5.77 18.57
CA GLN A 44 7.63 6.52 19.21
C GLN A 44 8.12 5.89 20.52
N LYS A 45 7.25 5.18 21.24
CA LYS A 45 7.61 4.43 22.45
C LYS A 45 8.48 3.21 22.09
N TYR A 46 8.08 2.46 21.08
CA TYR A 46 8.86 1.34 20.53
C TYR A 46 9.74 1.82 19.36
N GLN A 47 10.54 2.88 19.59
CA GLN A 47 11.32 3.52 18.53
C GLN A 47 12.30 2.52 17.90
N THR A 48 12.05 2.22 16.63
CA THR A 48 12.96 1.51 15.73
C THR A 48 13.78 2.49 14.91
N ILE A 49 14.88 2.02 14.31
CA ILE A 49 15.67 2.80 13.34
C ILE A 49 14.91 3.11 12.02
N LEU A 50 13.71 2.55 11.84
CA LEU A 50 12.79 2.84 10.73
C LEU A 50 11.52 3.57 11.17
N THR A 51 11.43 4.04 12.41
CA THR A 51 10.23 4.75 12.87
C THR A 51 10.15 6.10 12.14
N PRO A 52 9.07 6.37 11.39
CA PRO A 52 8.94 7.66 10.73
C PRO A 52 8.51 8.74 11.73
N HIS A 53 8.77 9.99 11.36
CA HIS A 53 8.26 11.14 12.09
C HIS A 53 6.72 11.09 12.18
N GLY A 54 6.15 11.59 13.28
CA GLY A 54 4.70 11.47 13.57
C GLY A 54 3.79 12.01 12.46
N ILE A 55 4.24 13.02 11.72
CA ILE A 55 3.53 13.60 10.55
C ILE A 55 3.26 12.55 9.46
N ALA A 56 4.09 11.51 9.32
CA ALA A 56 3.89 10.46 8.33
C ALA A 56 2.52 9.78 8.43
N PHE A 57 1.98 9.67 9.65
CA PHE A 57 0.69 9.07 9.93
C PHE A 57 -0.50 9.94 9.49
N SER A 58 -0.29 11.19 9.07
CA SER A 58 -1.34 12.04 8.47
C SER A 58 -1.93 11.45 7.17
N ILE A 59 -1.22 10.52 6.52
CA ILE A 59 -1.73 9.76 5.37
C ILE A 59 -3.01 8.98 5.68
N TRP A 60 -3.26 8.63 6.95
CA TRP A 60 -4.53 8.03 7.37
C TRP A 60 -5.73 8.93 7.02
N GLY A 61 -5.61 10.25 7.15
CA GLY A 61 -6.66 11.18 6.73
C GLY A 61 -7.02 11.01 5.24
N LEU A 62 -6.00 10.93 4.37
CA LEU A 62 -6.21 10.72 2.93
C LEU A 62 -6.85 9.36 2.64
N ILE A 63 -6.40 8.29 3.31
CA ILE A 63 -6.96 6.94 3.18
C ILE A 63 -8.45 6.95 3.56
N PHE A 64 -8.78 7.42 4.75
CA PHE A 64 -10.16 7.41 5.25
C PHE A 64 -11.09 8.33 4.44
N ILE A 65 -10.63 9.51 4.00
CA ILE A 65 -11.43 10.39 3.13
C ILE A 65 -11.71 9.70 1.80
N SER A 66 -10.69 9.13 1.15
CA SER A 66 -10.88 8.45 -0.14
C SER A 66 -11.83 7.25 -0.04
N GLN A 67 -11.75 6.49 1.06
CA GLN A 67 -12.64 5.36 1.34
C GLN A 67 -14.07 5.84 1.65
N ALA A 68 -14.23 6.89 2.45
CA ALA A 68 -15.53 7.48 2.73
C ALA A 68 -16.21 7.92 1.42
N MET A 69 -15.48 8.57 0.51
CA MET A 69 -16.01 8.94 -0.80
C MET A 69 -16.47 7.72 -1.61
N CYS A 70 -15.69 6.64 -1.65
CA CYS A 70 -16.10 5.39 -2.28
C CYS A 70 -17.38 4.83 -1.66
N ILE A 71 -17.40 4.67 -0.34
CA ILE A 71 -18.48 4.01 0.40
C ILE A 71 -19.78 4.82 0.35
N ILE A 72 -19.72 6.13 0.48
CA ILE A 72 -20.89 7.01 0.43
C ILE A 72 -21.44 7.09 -1.01
N SER A 73 -20.56 7.16 -2.02
CA SER A 73 -21.01 7.29 -3.42
C SER A 73 -21.56 6.00 -4.03
N THR A 74 -21.18 4.83 -3.48
CA THR A 74 -21.60 3.52 -4.00
C THR A 74 -23.12 3.34 -3.97
N PRO A 75 -23.84 3.51 -2.84
CA PRO A 75 -25.30 3.35 -2.80
C PRO A 75 -26.07 4.49 -3.50
N LEU A 76 -25.41 5.63 -3.77
CA LEU A 76 -26.04 6.78 -4.47
C LEU A 76 -26.11 6.59 -6.00
N SER A 77 -25.54 5.51 -6.53
CA SER A 77 -25.54 5.24 -7.97
C SER A 77 -25.65 3.75 -8.23
N ASP A 78 -26.75 3.33 -8.87
CA ASP A 78 -26.95 1.92 -9.23
C ASP A 78 -25.79 1.37 -10.07
N HIS A 79 -25.24 2.19 -10.96
CA HIS A 79 -24.06 1.85 -11.76
C HIS A 79 -22.83 1.51 -10.89
N ARG A 80 -22.53 2.34 -9.87
CA ARG A 80 -21.39 2.09 -8.96
C ARG A 80 -21.65 0.89 -8.05
N MET A 81 -22.88 0.75 -7.55
CA MET A 81 -23.27 -0.35 -6.67
C MET A 81 -23.09 -1.72 -7.34
N ILE A 82 -23.40 -1.84 -8.63
CA ILE A 82 -23.23 -3.08 -9.39
C ILE A 82 -21.86 -3.18 -10.09
N HIS A 83 -20.99 -2.18 -9.93
CA HIS A 83 -19.73 -2.13 -10.65
C HIS A 83 -18.81 -3.31 -10.27
N PRO A 84 -18.16 -4.00 -11.22
CA PRO A 84 -17.32 -5.17 -10.94
C PRO A 84 -16.21 -4.89 -9.92
N LEU A 85 -15.62 -3.69 -9.94
CA LEU A 85 -14.60 -3.30 -8.95
C LEU A 85 -15.11 -3.32 -7.51
N ILE A 86 -16.40 -3.10 -7.30
CA ILE A 86 -17.03 -3.15 -5.98
C ILE A 86 -17.53 -4.55 -5.67
N VAL A 87 -18.36 -5.14 -6.54
CA VAL A 87 -19.02 -6.43 -6.26
C VAL A 87 -18.00 -7.58 -6.23
N ASP A 88 -17.04 -7.56 -7.15
CA ASP A 88 -16.08 -8.63 -7.36
C ASP A 88 -14.64 -8.22 -7.03
N GLY A 89 -14.29 -6.93 -7.03
CA GLY A 89 -12.98 -6.47 -6.55
C GLY A 89 -12.94 -6.40 -5.03
N VAL A 90 -13.66 -5.43 -4.47
CA VAL A 90 -13.77 -5.19 -3.02
C VAL A 90 -14.47 -6.35 -2.32
N SER A 91 -15.70 -6.68 -2.74
CA SER A 91 -16.52 -7.77 -2.15
C SER A 91 -16.55 -7.69 -0.61
N PHE A 92 -16.69 -8.83 0.06
CA PHE A 92 -16.63 -8.96 1.52
C PHE A 92 -15.22 -8.83 2.11
N TRP A 93 -14.17 -8.74 1.29
CA TRP A 93 -12.81 -8.57 1.80
C TRP A 93 -12.65 -7.25 2.55
N PHE A 94 -13.35 -6.20 2.14
CA PHE A 94 -13.27 -4.92 2.84
C PHE A 94 -13.92 -4.97 4.22
N VAL A 95 -15.01 -5.71 4.39
CA VAL A 95 -15.57 -6.01 5.71
C VAL A 95 -14.52 -6.68 6.59
N ALA A 96 -13.84 -7.72 6.07
CA ALA A 96 -12.79 -8.41 6.81
C ALA A 96 -11.61 -7.49 7.18
N VAL A 97 -11.17 -6.64 6.25
CA VAL A 97 -10.14 -5.61 6.48
C VAL A 97 -10.56 -4.64 7.58
N CYS A 98 -11.78 -4.09 7.51
CA CYS A 98 -12.29 -3.17 8.51
C CYS A 98 -12.41 -3.81 9.89
N LEU A 99 -12.87 -5.06 9.98
CA LEU A 99 -12.96 -5.77 11.26
C LEU A 99 -11.57 -6.08 11.84
N ALA A 100 -10.63 -6.53 11.00
CA ALA A 100 -9.25 -6.77 11.42
C ALA A 100 -8.59 -5.47 11.91
N GLN A 101 -8.84 -4.35 11.25
CA GLN A 101 -8.31 -3.04 11.65
C GLN A 101 -8.99 -2.49 12.90
N THR A 102 -10.30 -2.69 13.05
CA THR A 102 -11.02 -2.38 14.30
C THR A 102 -10.42 -3.15 15.47
N ALA A 103 -10.07 -4.43 15.29
CA ALA A 103 -9.39 -5.22 16.33
C ALA A 103 -7.93 -4.79 16.54
N TRP A 104 -7.26 -4.32 15.48
CA TRP A 104 -5.85 -3.91 15.52
C TRP A 104 -5.64 -2.66 16.36
N SER A 105 -6.51 -1.66 16.24
CA SER A 105 -6.41 -0.38 16.96
C SER A 105 -6.21 -0.54 18.48
N PRO A 106 -7.09 -1.22 19.22
CA PRO A 106 -6.91 -1.43 20.66
C PRO A 106 -5.73 -2.37 20.95
N ALA A 107 -5.47 -3.38 20.10
CA ALA A 107 -4.31 -4.26 20.29
C ALA A 107 -2.99 -3.48 20.24
N PHE A 108 -2.87 -2.51 19.34
CA PHE A 108 -1.68 -1.66 19.23
C PHE A 108 -1.61 -0.62 20.36
N ALA A 109 -2.72 0.06 20.64
CA ALA A 109 -2.82 1.09 21.68
C ALA A 109 -2.56 0.56 23.11
N TYR A 110 -2.97 -0.68 23.39
CA TYR A 110 -2.68 -1.39 24.65
C TYR A 110 -1.44 -2.28 24.58
N GLU A 111 -0.56 -2.03 23.61
CA GLU A 111 0.78 -2.61 23.52
C GLU A 111 0.79 -4.15 23.46
N LYS A 112 -0.27 -4.77 22.92
CA LYS A 112 -0.29 -6.20 22.60
C LYS A 112 0.45 -6.43 21.27
N ILE A 113 1.76 -6.14 21.25
CA ILE A 113 2.59 -6.02 20.04
C ILE A 113 2.54 -7.27 19.14
N VAL A 114 2.53 -8.48 19.72
CA VAL A 114 2.42 -9.72 18.92
C VAL A 114 1.05 -9.82 18.24
N VAL A 115 -0.02 -9.50 18.98
CA VAL A 115 -1.39 -9.52 18.46
C VAL A 115 -1.57 -8.44 17.39
N SER A 116 -1.04 -7.24 17.61
CA SER A 116 -1.09 -6.16 16.62
C SER A 116 -0.31 -6.53 15.35
N ALA A 117 0.82 -7.22 15.45
CA ALA A 117 1.57 -7.67 14.28
C ALA A 117 0.78 -8.71 13.45
N ILE A 118 0.11 -9.66 14.11
CA ILE A 118 -0.75 -10.65 13.45
C ILE A 118 -1.93 -9.96 12.75
N LEU A 119 -2.61 -9.06 13.45
CA LEU A 119 -3.74 -8.32 12.89
C LEU A 119 -3.31 -7.41 11.72
N MET A 120 -2.15 -6.75 11.80
CA MET A 120 -1.58 -5.99 10.69
C MET A 120 -1.36 -6.87 9.44
N GLY A 121 -0.88 -8.11 9.64
CA GLY A 121 -0.77 -9.10 8.58
C GLY A 121 -2.12 -9.46 7.95
N LEU A 122 -3.16 -9.65 8.75
CA LEU A 122 -4.52 -9.94 8.26
C LEU A 122 -5.10 -8.78 7.44
N ILE A 123 -4.90 -7.54 7.91
CA ILE A 123 -5.28 -6.33 7.16
C ILE A 123 -4.57 -6.30 5.81
N LEU A 124 -3.24 -6.53 5.81
CA LEU A 124 -2.44 -6.55 4.58
C LEU A 124 -2.92 -7.63 3.61
N CYS A 125 -3.16 -8.85 4.08
CA CYS A 125 -3.66 -9.94 3.24
C CYS A 125 -5.01 -9.60 2.59
N GLY A 126 -5.94 -9.04 3.37
CA GLY A 126 -7.25 -8.61 2.84
C GLY A 126 -7.13 -7.49 1.80
N LEU A 127 -6.25 -6.51 2.03
CA LEU A 127 -6.01 -5.42 1.09
C LEU A 127 -5.31 -5.88 -0.18
N VAL A 128 -4.32 -6.77 -0.08
CA VAL A 128 -3.68 -7.41 -1.23
C VAL A 128 -4.71 -8.18 -2.05
N ALA A 129 -5.63 -8.91 -1.40
CA ALA A 129 -6.72 -9.60 -2.09
C ALA A 129 -7.62 -8.62 -2.85
N ILE A 130 -8.01 -7.48 -2.26
CA ILE A 130 -8.81 -6.45 -2.93
C ILE A 130 -8.05 -5.88 -4.14
N VAL A 131 -6.82 -5.42 -3.93
CA VAL A 131 -6.00 -4.78 -4.99
C VAL A 131 -5.72 -5.76 -6.12
N PHE A 132 -5.38 -7.01 -5.82
CA PHE A 132 -5.12 -8.03 -6.84
C PHE A 132 -6.39 -8.34 -7.65
N ARG A 133 -7.55 -8.47 -7.00
CA ARG A 133 -8.83 -8.73 -7.68
C ARG A 133 -9.23 -7.54 -8.56
N GLN A 134 -9.11 -6.33 -8.05
CA GLN A 134 -9.36 -5.12 -8.84
C GLN A 134 -8.40 -5.01 -10.03
N TYR A 135 -7.10 -5.28 -9.82
CA TYR A 135 -6.10 -5.28 -10.88
C TYR A 135 -6.43 -6.27 -12.00
N ASN A 136 -6.82 -7.49 -11.66
CA ASN A 136 -7.19 -8.52 -12.63
C ASN A 136 -8.47 -8.17 -13.40
N LEU A 137 -9.47 -7.61 -12.71
CA LEU A 137 -10.70 -7.12 -13.34
C LEU A 137 -10.40 -6.01 -14.35
N VAL A 138 -9.63 -4.99 -13.95
CA VAL A 138 -9.25 -3.91 -14.88
C VAL A 138 -8.44 -4.44 -16.06
N THR A 139 -7.51 -5.37 -15.82
CA THR A 139 -6.68 -5.96 -16.89
C THR A 139 -7.54 -6.76 -17.87
N ALA A 140 -8.53 -7.52 -17.39
CA ALA A 140 -9.45 -8.28 -18.24
C ALA A 140 -10.45 -7.37 -18.99
N ILE A 141 -10.91 -6.27 -18.37
CA ILE A 141 -11.83 -5.31 -18.98
C ILE A 141 -11.15 -4.54 -20.13
N LEU A 142 -9.85 -4.24 -20.01
CA LEU A 142 -9.08 -3.48 -21.00
C LEU A 142 -8.83 -4.18 -22.33
N GLU A 143 -9.05 -5.49 -22.43
CA GLU A 143 -9.15 -6.14 -23.73
C GLU A 143 -10.39 -5.67 -24.51
N LYS A 144 -11.32 -4.97 -23.84
CA LYS A 144 -12.58 -4.45 -24.39
C LYS A 144 -12.69 -2.92 -24.28
N GLU A 145 -12.48 -2.33 -23.10
CA GLU A 145 -12.61 -0.87 -22.85
C GLU A 145 -11.74 -0.34 -21.68
N ALA A 146 -11.41 0.95 -21.70
CA ALA A 146 -10.64 1.60 -20.62
C ALA A 146 -11.49 1.98 -19.41
N ILE A 147 -10.99 1.69 -18.20
CA ILE A 147 -11.61 2.21 -16.97
C ILE A 147 -11.63 3.74 -17.00
N SER A 148 -12.79 4.32 -16.67
CA SER A 148 -12.92 5.77 -16.53
C SER A 148 -12.00 6.30 -15.42
N ARG A 149 -11.48 7.52 -15.61
CA ARG A 149 -10.70 8.20 -14.56
C ARG A 149 -11.52 8.38 -13.27
N SER A 150 -12.82 8.62 -13.39
CA SER A 150 -13.71 8.74 -12.23
C SER A 150 -13.74 7.46 -11.40
N ASP A 151 -13.82 6.31 -12.08
CA ASP A 151 -13.98 5.02 -11.42
C ASP A 151 -12.66 4.54 -10.82
N TYR A 152 -11.52 4.89 -11.44
CA TYR A 152 -10.22 4.69 -10.82
C TYR A 152 -10.13 5.43 -9.47
N TRP A 153 -10.35 6.76 -9.47
CA TRP A 153 -10.17 7.57 -8.27
C TRP A 153 -11.17 7.25 -7.17
N LEU A 154 -12.39 6.86 -7.54
CA LEU A 154 -13.46 6.63 -6.59
C LEU A 154 -13.58 5.18 -6.13
N LEU A 155 -13.30 4.19 -7.00
CA LEU A 155 -13.56 2.78 -6.72
C LEU A 155 -12.28 1.93 -6.55
N GLN A 156 -11.15 2.35 -7.12
CA GLN A 156 -9.88 1.58 -7.07
C GLN A 156 -8.84 2.21 -6.15
N PHE A 157 -8.54 3.49 -6.35
CA PHE A 157 -7.52 4.24 -5.61
C PHE A 157 -7.66 4.15 -4.07
N PRO A 158 -8.86 4.23 -3.46
CA PRO A 158 -9.00 4.17 -2.00
C PRO A 158 -8.45 2.91 -1.35
N PHE A 159 -8.52 1.77 -2.06
CA PHE A 159 -7.99 0.49 -1.59
C PHE A 159 -6.51 0.34 -1.96
N GLU A 160 -6.08 0.88 -3.10
CA GLU A 160 -4.68 0.88 -3.52
C GLU A 160 -3.80 1.70 -2.57
N ILE A 161 -4.21 2.91 -2.19
CA ILE A 161 -3.47 3.74 -1.22
C ILE A 161 -3.46 3.11 0.16
N HIS A 162 -4.56 2.48 0.57
CA HIS A 162 -4.62 1.78 1.84
C HIS A 162 -3.66 0.59 1.88
N CYS A 163 -3.69 -0.26 0.85
CA CYS A 163 -2.76 -1.40 0.73
C CYS A 163 -1.30 -0.94 0.70
N SER A 164 -1.02 0.15 -0.02
CA SER A 164 0.32 0.73 -0.13
C SER A 164 0.85 1.19 1.23
N TRP A 165 0.02 1.88 2.01
CA TRP A 165 0.38 2.33 3.36
C TRP A 165 0.54 1.17 4.34
N ILE A 166 -0.40 0.22 4.34
CA ILE A 166 -0.32 -0.96 5.20
C ILE A 166 0.91 -1.82 4.89
N THR A 167 1.39 -1.84 3.64
CA THR A 167 2.67 -2.49 3.30
C THR A 167 3.83 -1.85 4.06
N ALA A 168 3.91 -0.51 4.10
CA ALA A 168 4.93 0.21 4.87
C ALA A 168 4.74 0.05 6.39
N ALA A 169 3.49 0.10 6.86
CA ALA A 169 3.16 -0.08 8.27
C ALA A 169 3.45 -1.50 8.78
N PHE A 170 3.28 -2.51 7.93
CA PHE A 170 3.58 -3.91 8.24
C PHE A 170 5.08 -4.11 8.46
N VAL A 171 5.92 -3.63 7.55
CA VAL A 171 7.38 -3.75 7.73
C VAL A 171 7.86 -2.96 8.96
N LEU A 172 7.24 -1.80 9.26
CA LEU A 172 7.49 -1.09 10.53
C LEU A 172 7.06 -1.93 11.75
N ASN A 173 5.89 -2.56 11.71
CA ASN A 173 5.39 -3.41 12.80
C ASN A 173 6.33 -4.60 13.08
N VAL A 174 6.93 -5.20 12.04
CA VAL A 174 7.95 -6.24 12.22
C VAL A 174 9.18 -5.71 12.96
N ASN A 175 9.62 -4.47 12.69
CA ASN A 175 10.72 -3.85 13.42
C ASN A 175 10.33 -3.51 14.86
N ILE A 176 9.09 -3.04 15.09
CA ILE A 176 8.55 -2.78 16.44
C ILE A 176 8.53 -4.09 17.24
N LEU A 177 8.08 -5.18 16.64
CA LEU A 177 8.09 -6.51 17.27
C LEU A 177 9.52 -6.95 17.62
N ALA A 178 10.49 -6.74 16.72
CA ALA A 178 11.88 -7.07 17.00
C ALA A 178 12.45 -6.27 18.19
N VAL A 179 12.11 -4.98 18.31
CA VAL A 179 12.45 -4.14 19.47
C VAL A 179 11.75 -4.65 20.73
N ALA A 180 10.46 -4.94 20.66
CA ALA A 180 9.68 -5.44 21.79
C ALA A 180 10.18 -6.79 22.34
N LEU A 181 10.78 -7.63 21.48
CA LEU A 181 11.42 -8.89 21.87
C LEU A 181 12.84 -8.71 22.43
N GLY A 182 13.36 -7.49 22.51
CA GLY A 182 14.70 -7.21 23.06
C GLY A 182 15.84 -7.66 22.15
N CYS A 183 15.63 -7.71 20.83
CA CYS A 183 16.67 -8.08 19.88
C CYS A 183 17.87 -7.12 19.95
N ASN A 184 19.07 -7.66 19.78
CA ASN A 184 20.30 -6.85 19.76
C ASN A 184 20.40 -5.95 18.52
N ALA A 185 21.26 -4.94 18.59
CA ALA A 185 21.44 -3.94 17.53
C ALA A 185 21.75 -4.54 16.14
N LYS A 186 22.54 -5.62 16.06
CA LYS A 186 22.85 -6.28 14.79
C LYS A 186 21.60 -6.87 14.15
N THR A 187 20.79 -7.58 14.93
CA THR A 187 19.51 -8.12 14.46
C THR A 187 18.57 -7.01 14.01
N LEU A 188 18.45 -5.92 14.79
CA LEU A 188 17.59 -4.79 14.45
C LEU A 188 18.00 -4.11 13.12
N VAL A 189 19.30 -3.94 12.86
CA VAL A 189 19.78 -3.39 11.57
C VAL A 189 19.51 -4.34 10.42
N VAL A 190 19.66 -5.65 10.61
CA VAL A 190 19.33 -6.65 9.58
C VAL A 190 17.83 -6.64 9.28
N THR A 191 16.98 -6.58 10.31
CA THR A 191 15.52 -6.47 10.16
C THR A 191 15.14 -5.19 9.42
N ALA A 192 15.78 -4.06 9.75
CA ALA A 192 15.53 -2.79 9.09
C ALA A 192 15.94 -2.81 7.60
N THR A 193 17.13 -3.32 7.29
CA THR A 193 17.59 -3.40 5.90
C THR A 193 16.75 -4.37 5.07
N ALA A 194 16.36 -5.52 5.62
CA ALA A 194 15.44 -6.46 4.98
C ALA A 194 14.05 -5.84 4.73
N SER A 195 13.56 -5.03 5.68
CA SER A 195 12.29 -4.31 5.57
C SER A 195 12.30 -3.28 4.44
N LEU A 196 13.38 -2.50 4.32
CA LEU A 196 13.57 -1.56 3.23
C LEU A 196 13.72 -2.27 1.87
N ALA A 197 14.44 -3.39 1.83
CA ALA A 197 14.57 -4.20 0.62
C ALA A 197 13.22 -4.75 0.15
N LEU A 198 12.42 -5.31 1.07
CA LEU A 198 11.07 -5.81 0.76
C LEU A 198 10.16 -4.69 0.24
N LEU A 199 10.15 -3.53 0.93
CA LEU A 199 9.37 -2.38 0.50
C LEU A 199 9.78 -1.91 -0.90
N SER A 200 11.09 -1.86 -1.17
CA SER A 200 11.63 -1.54 -2.49
C SER A 200 11.14 -2.52 -3.56
N ILE A 201 11.27 -3.82 -3.31
CA ILE A 201 10.88 -4.88 -4.25
C ILE A 201 9.40 -4.76 -4.61
N ILE A 202 8.53 -4.61 -3.61
CA ILE A 202 7.08 -4.47 -3.83
C ILE A 202 6.79 -3.21 -4.68
N SER A 203 7.35 -2.05 -4.31
CA SER A 203 7.15 -0.81 -5.07
C SER A 203 7.63 -0.91 -6.51
N PHE A 204 8.77 -1.57 -6.77
CA PHE A 204 9.27 -1.77 -8.13
C PHE A 204 8.45 -2.76 -8.94
N ILE A 205 7.99 -3.88 -8.34
CA ILE A 205 7.10 -4.83 -9.00
C ILE A 205 5.82 -4.11 -9.45
N CYS A 206 5.18 -3.38 -8.53
CA CYS A 206 3.96 -2.62 -8.78
C CYS A 206 4.15 -1.48 -9.80
N LEU A 207 5.33 -0.87 -9.89
CA LEU A 207 5.59 0.24 -10.81
C LEU A 207 6.08 -0.20 -12.20
N ARG A 208 6.88 -1.26 -12.29
CA ARG A 208 7.65 -1.59 -13.50
C ARG A 208 7.26 -2.92 -14.15
N ILE A 209 6.91 -3.92 -13.34
CA ILE A 209 6.77 -5.31 -13.81
C ILE A 209 5.33 -5.62 -14.20
N VAL A 210 4.37 -5.18 -13.39
CA VAL A 210 2.95 -5.38 -13.69
C VAL A 210 2.54 -4.66 -14.98
N LYS A 211 1.63 -5.27 -15.75
CA LYS A 211 1.14 -4.74 -17.04
C LYS A 211 0.61 -3.32 -16.92
N ARG A 212 -0.17 -3.02 -15.87
CA ARG A 212 -0.58 -1.65 -15.52
C ARG A 212 0.22 -1.15 -14.33
N PRO A 213 1.06 -0.10 -14.50
CA PRO A 213 1.81 0.46 -13.39
C PRO A 213 0.87 1.00 -12.31
N GLN A 214 1.14 0.64 -11.07
CA GLN A 214 0.47 1.13 -9.86
C GLN A 214 1.38 2.14 -9.16
N TYR A 215 1.24 3.41 -9.56
CA TYR A 215 2.08 4.51 -9.08
C TYR A 215 1.97 4.74 -7.56
N THR A 216 0.83 4.38 -6.98
CA THR A 216 0.52 4.61 -5.56
C THR A 216 1.49 3.90 -4.63
N PHE A 217 1.88 2.65 -4.93
CA PHE A 217 2.82 1.88 -4.10
C PHE A 217 4.20 2.54 -4.01
N ALA A 218 4.71 3.05 -5.13
CA ALA A 218 5.99 3.76 -5.14
C ALA A 218 5.89 5.15 -4.45
N SER A 219 4.77 5.85 -4.63
CA SER A 219 4.54 7.16 -4.00
C SER A 219 4.43 7.06 -2.48
N VAL A 220 3.70 6.07 -1.96
CA VAL A 220 3.52 5.87 -0.53
C VAL A 220 4.80 5.34 0.13
N ALA A 221 5.55 4.46 -0.54
CA ALA A 221 6.86 4.05 -0.05
C ALA A 221 7.87 5.21 -0.02
N ALA A 222 7.85 6.10 -1.02
CA ALA A 222 8.64 7.33 -0.98
C ALA A 222 8.23 8.25 0.18
N TRP A 223 6.93 8.45 0.41
CA TRP A 223 6.42 9.18 1.56
C TRP A 223 6.91 8.61 2.90
N ALA A 224 6.77 7.29 3.08
CA ALA A 224 7.21 6.63 4.31
C ALA A 224 8.72 6.79 4.52
N THR A 225 9.52 6.46 3.52
CA THR A 225 10.99 6.52 3.60
C THR A 225 11.55 7.92 3.77
N PHE A 226 10.88 8.94 3.19
CA PHE A 226 11.18 10.34 3.47
C PHE A 226 11.09 10.64 4.97
N TRP A 227 9.94 10.34 5.59
CA TRP A 227 9.72 10.63 7.01
C TRP A 227 10.54 9.76 7.96
N MET A 228 10.91 8.54 7.56
CA MET A 228 11.92 7.72 8.26
C MET A 228 13.27 8.42 8.28
N SER A 229 13.73 8.90 7.12
CA SER A 229 15.01 9.58 7.01
C SER A 229 15.03 10.93 7.74
N TYR A 230 13.89 11.64 7.76
CA TYR A 230 13.72 12.90 8.47
C TYR A 230 13.85 12.69 9.98
N GLU A 231 13.08 11.75 10.55
CA GLU A 231 13.17 11.39 11.97
C GLU A 231 14.59 10.96 12.37
N LEU A 232 15.23 10.13 11.53
CA LEU A 232 16.56 9.60 11.84
C LEU A 232 17.68 10.63 11.65
N SER A 233 17.42 11.78 11.02
CA SER A 233 18.40 12.86 10.86
C SER A 233 18.76 13.50 12.20
N GLU A 234 17.83 13.50 13.16
CA GLU A 234 18.05 13.95 14.54
C GLU A 234 17.69 12.83 15.53
N PRO A 235 18.53 11.77 15.62
CA PRO A 235 18.16 10.58 16.35
C PRO A 235 18.03 10.83 17.85
N LYS A 236 16.95 10.30 18.45
CA LYS A 236 16.69 10.30 19.90
C LYS A 236 17.81 9.59 20.66
N SER A 237 17.95 9.90 21.96
CA SER A 237 18.98 9.30 22.84
C SER A 237 18.97 7.77 22.80
N MET A 238 17.79 7.15 22.91
CA MET A 238 17.62 5.69 22.83
C MET A 238 18.21 5.07 21.55
N ILE A 239 18.10 5.75 20.41
CA ILE A 239 18.68 5.29 19.14
C ILE A 239 20.20 5.40 19.18
N LYS A 240 20.75 6.50 19.71
CA LYS A 240 22.20 6.72 19.86
C LYS A 240 22.84 5.74 20.87
N GLU A 241 22.08 5.32 21.88
CA GLU A 241 22.52 4.32 22.87
C GLU A 241 22.52 2.90 22.29
N THR A 242 21.59 2.60 21.36
CA THR A 242 21.43 1.27 20.79
C THR A 242 22.31 1.04 19.55
N PHE A 243 22.49 2.05 18.70
CA PHE A 243 23.13 1.93 17.40
C PHE A 243 24.36 2.83 17.30
N ASN A 244 25.41 2.32 16.65
CA ASN A 244 26.58 3.14 16.34
C ASN A 244 26.31 4.10 15.17
N LEU A 245 27.17 5.10 15.00
CA LEU A 245 27.02 6.14 13.97
C LEU A 245 26.98 5.56 12.54
N GLU A 246 27.74 4.51 12.26
CA GLU A 246 27.78 3.89 10.93
C GLU A 246 26.47 3.17 10.59
N GLN A 247 25.85 2.50 11.56
CA GLN A 247 24.53 1.88 11.40
C GLN A 247 23.44 2.93 11.15
N ILE A 248 23.47 4.04 11.89
CA ILE A 248 22.54 5.15 11.71
C ILE A 248 22.72 5.77 10.32
N ARG A 249 23.96 6.07 9.91
CA ARG A 249 24.28 6.63 8.59
C ARG A 249 23.84 5.72 7.45
N LEU A 250 24.05 4.41 7.60
CA LEU A 250 23.61 3.42 6.61
C LEU A 250 22.09 3.51 6.40
N ILE A 251 21.29 3.49 7.47
CA ILE A 251 19.83 3.55 7.33
C ILE A 251 19.35 4.90 6.79
N ILE A 252 19.99 6.01 7.17
CA ILE A 252 19.71 7.32 6.56
C ILE A 252 19.98 7.29 5.05
N LEU A 253 21.12 6.74 4.62
CA LEU A 253 21.47 6.65 3.21
C LEU A 253 20.48 5.77 2.43
N LEU A 254 20.12 4.61 2.98
CA LEU A 254 19.17 3.69 2.36
C LEU A 254 17.78 4.31 2.22
N THR A 255 17.27 4.96 3.28
CA THR A 255 15.95 5.59 3.26
C THR A 255 15.89 6.80 2.30
N ARG A 256 16.91 7.68 2.32
CA ARG A 256 17.00 8.81 1.37
C ARG A 256 17.17 8.35 -0.07
N GLY A 257 18.06 7.38 -0.30
CA GLY A 257 18.31 6.81 -1.62
C GLY A 257 17.05 6.15 -2.18
N LEU A 258 16.37 5.34 -1.38
CA LEU A 258 15.12 4.69 -1.77
C LEU A 258 14.04 5.72 -2.09
N CYS A 259 13.85 6.73 -1.24
CA CYS A 259 12.91 7.83 -1.50
C CYS A 259 13.18 8.51 -2.84
N ALA A 260 14.43 8.93 -3.09
CA ALA A 260 14.82 9.61 -4.32
C ALA A 260 14.60 8.73 -5.56
N ILE A 261 14.99 7.46 -5.49
CA ILE A 261 14.84 6.49 -6.58
C ILE A 261 13.36 6.24 -6.89
N LEU A 262 12.49 6.11 -5.88
CA LEU A 262 11.06 5.87 -6.08
C LEU A 262 10.37 7.10 -6.68
N VAL A 263 10.69 8.31 -6.21
CA VAL A 263 10.19 9.57 -6.79
C VAL A 263 10.61 9.69 -8.25
N ALA A 264 11.90 9.54 -8.55
CA ALA A 264 12.42 9.61 -9.91
C ALA A 264 11.79 8.53 -10.81
N SER A 265 11.67 7.29 -10.31
CA SER A 265 11.07 6.19 -11.06
C SER A 265 9.60 6.46 -11.42
N ASN A 266 8.83 7.04 -10.49
CA ASN A 266 7.45 7.46 -10.74
C ASN A 266 7.38 8.55 -11.80
N ILE A 267 8.16 9.62 -11.66
CA ILE A 267 8.21 10.73 -12.63
C ILE A 267 8.56 10.20 -14.03
N LEU A 268 9.61 9.40 -14.15
CA LEU A 268 10.05 8.83 -15.43
C LEU A 268 8.97 7.96 -16.07
N ARG A 269 8.23 7.17 -15.28
CA ARG A 269 7.18 6.29 -15.81
C ARG A 269 5.97 7.08 -16.31
N ILE A 270 5.55 8.10 -15.56
CA ILE A 270 4.45 9.00 -15.94
C ILE A 270 4.80 9.77 -17.21
N SER A 271 6.02 10.30 -17.29
CA SER A 271 6.52 11.01 -18.48
C SER A 271 6.58 10.09 -19.71
N ALA A 272 7.06 8.85 -19.55
CA ALA A 272 7.11 7.87 -20.64
C ALA A 272 5.70 7.48 -21.17
N GLN A 273 4.69 7.47 -20.30
CA GLN A 273 3.30 7.22 -20.71
C GLN A 273 2.68 8.40 -21.48
N SER A 274 3.20 9.62 -21.26
CA SER A 274 2.67 10.86 -21.84
C SER A 274 3.36 11.29 -23.13
N ALA A 275 4.44 10.62 -23.53
CA ALA A 275 5.18 10.93 -24.75
C ALA A 275 4.33 10.61 -25.99
N PRO A 276 4.20 11.53 -26.97
CA PRO A 276 3.45 11.28 -28.19
C PRO A 276 4.08 10.11 -28.98
N VAL A 277 3.24 9.24 -29.52
CA VAL A 277 3.59 7.99 -30.24
C VAL A 277 4.41 8.22 -31.53
N GLY A 278 4.89 9.45 -31.80
CA GLY A 278 5.57 9.84 -33.04
C GLY A 278 7.10 10.01 -32.98
N MET A 279 7.76 9.82 -31.84
CA MET A 279 9.23 9.90 -31.74
C MET A 279 9.85 8.58 -31.28
N GLY A 280 9.57 7.51 -32.03
CA GLY A 280 10.32 6.26 -31.99
C GLY A 280 10.81 5.96 -33.40
N MET A 281 12.12 5.93 -33.60
CA MET A 281 12.76 5.48 -34.84
C MET A 281 12.10 4.21 -35.36
N SER A 282 11.75 4.22 -36.66
CA SER A 282 11.37 3.03 -37.39
C SER A 282 12.52 2.02 -37.36
N THR A 283 12.47 1.06 -36.45
CA THR A 283 13.23 -0.18 -36.58
C THR A 283 12.30 -1.20 -37.23
N ASN A 284 12.14 -1.06 -38.54
CA ASN A 284 11.64 -2.13 -39.40
C ASN A 284 12.67 -3.26 -39.36
N PHE A 285 12.51 -4.20 -38.43
CA PHE A 285 13.20 -5.48 -38.49
C PHE A 285 12.18 -6.60 -38.40
N SER A 286 12.26 -7.50 -39.39
CA SER A 286 11.54 -8.78 -39.54
C SER A 286 10.13 -8.78 -40.16
N ARG A 287 10.01 -8.18 -41.36
CA ARG A 287 9.08 -8.65 -42.40
C ARG A 287 9.88 -9.26 -43.55
N GLN A 288 10.76 -10.23 -43.27
CA GLN A 288 11.61 -10.85 -44.29
C GLN A 288 11.88 -12.36 -44.11
N SER A 289 11.09 -13.07 -43.29
CA SER A 289 11.22 -14.54 -43.13
C SER A 289 10.05 -15.36 -43.70
N LYS A 290 9.05 -14.74 -44.35
CA LYS A 290 7.89 -15.45 -44.91
C LYS A 290 7.93 -15.70 -46.44
N SER A 291 8.98 -15.29 -47.14
CA SER A 291 9.07 -15.49 -48.61
C SER A 291 9.89 -16.71 -49.05
N TYR A 292 10.46 -17.51 -48.13
CA TYR A 292 11.32 -18.64 -48.49
C TYR A 292 10.72 -20.03 -48.28
N VAL A 293 9.49 -20.16 -47.75
CA VAL A 293 8.86 -21.46 -47.46
C VAL A 293 7.80 -21.86 -48.50
N GLN A 294 7.46 -21.00 -49.47
CA GLN A 294 6.39 -21.29 -50.44
C GLN A 294 6.81 -21.94 -51.78
N ASN A 295 8.10 -22.27 -51.97
CA ASN A 295 8.59 -22.86 -53.23
C ASN A 295 9.04 -24.33 -53.12
N GLY A 296 8.60 -25.09 -52.10
CA GLY A 296 9.15 -26.41 -51.79
C GLY A 296 8.19 -27.59 -51.71
N SER A 297 6.99 -27.54 -52.28
CA SER A 297 6.09 -28.71 -52.31
C SER A 297 5.18 -28.74 -53.54
N LYS A 298 5.77 -29.15 -54.66
CA LYS A 298 5.05 -29.77 -55.79
C LYS A 298 5.87 -30.99 -56.24
N GLN A 299 5.62 -32.12 -55.60
CA GLN A 299 5.87 -33.45 -56.16
C GLN A 299 4.74 -34.36 -55.65
N GLU A 300 4.24 -35.18 -56.58
CA GLU A 300 3.10 -36.11 -56.55
C GLU A 300 1.72 -35.52 -56.88
#